data_AF-A0A1B9G185-F1
#
_entry.id   AF-A0A1B9G185-F1
#
_cell.length_a   1.000
_cell.length_b   1.000
_cell.length_c   1.000
_cell.angle_alpha   90.00
_cell.angle_beta   90.00
_cell.angle_gamma   90.00
#
_symmetry.space_group_name_H-M   'P 1'
#
loop_
_entity.id
_entity.type
_entity.pdbx_description
1 polymer ?
#
loop_
_entity_poly.entity_id
_entity_poly.type
_entity_poly.pdbx_seq_one_letter_code
_entity_poly.pdbx_strand_id
1 'polypeptide(L)'
;MSKILGQALVVIAVLALVHDLSTLKALSRPTGTLPTSIILEALISLGLFIPGIALSSDSLEDVTYRGELAKRSIDEQDARMGFMVLSKRGRAIFGDQQ
;
A
#
# COMPACT_ATOMS: atom_id res chain seq x y z
N MET A 1 6.30 -3.23 -10.57
CA MET A 1 5.87 -4.48 -11.23
C MET A 1 5.44 -5.54 -10.22
N SER A 2 6.21 -5.77 -9.14
CA SER A 2 5.86 -6.69 -8.03
C SER A 2 4.54 -6.34 -7.32
N LYS A 3 4.26 -5.05 -7.06
CA LYS A 3 3.02 -4.62 -6.39
C LYS A 3 1.75 -4.98 -7.16
N ILE A 4 1.74 -4.73 -8.48
CA ILE A 4 0.60 -5.03 -9.35
C ILE A 4 0.34 -6.55 -9.37
N LEU A 5 1.41 -7.34 -9.40
CA LEU A 5 1.33 -8.80 -9.32
C LEU A 5 0.76 -9.25 -7.97
N GLY A 6 1.24 -8.70 -6.86
CA GLY A 6 0.71 -8.99 -5.52
C GLY A 6 -0.77 -8.63 -5.37
N GLN A 7 -1.17 -7.46 -5.87
CA GLN A 7 -2.57 -7.03 -5.91
C GLN A 7 -3.45 -7.99 -6.73
N ALA A 8 -2.97 -8.42 -7.91
CA ALA A 8 -3.69 -9.38 -8.73
C ALA A 8 -3.87 -10.74 -8.02
N LEU A 9 -2.83 -11.23 -7.34
CA LEU A 9 -2.90 -12.47 -6.55
C LEU A 9 -3.92 -12.37 -5.41
N VAL A 10 -3.96 -11.23 -4.71
CA VAL A 10 -4.95 -10.97 -3.65
C VAL A 10 -6.37 -10.95 -4.21
N VAL A 11 -6.59 -10.27 -5.35
CA VAL A 11 -7.91 -10.24 -5.99
C VAL A 11 -8.36 -11.64 -6.40
N ILE A 12 -7.47 -12.44 -7.00
CA ILE A 12 -7.78 -13.83 -7.38
C ILE A 12 -8.13 -14.67 -6.15
N ALA A 13 -7.38 -14.57 -5.06
CA ALA A 13 -7.64 -15.29 -3.83
C ALA A 13 -9.00 -14.92 -3.20
N VAL A 14 -9.35 -13.63 -3.20
CA VAL A 14 -10.64 -13.16 -2.68
C VAL A 14 -11.79 -13.63 -3.56
N LEU A 15 -11.64 -13.55 -4.89
CA LEU A 15 -12.68 -14.01 -5.82
C LEU A 15 -12.95 -15.52 -5.69
N ALA A 16 -11.91 -16.33 -5.54
CA ALA A 16 -12.04 -17.77 -5.32
C ALA A 16 -12.81 -18.08 -4.02
N LEU A 17 -12.45 -17.43 -2.91
CA LEU A 17 -13.15 -17.58 -1.62
C LEU A 17 -14.61 -17.14 -1.70
N VAL A 18 -14.89 -15.99 -2.34
CA VAL A 18 -16.26 -15.47 -2.46
C VAL A 18 -17.11 -16.36 -3.36
N HIS A 19 -16.55 -16.87 -4.45
CA HIS A 19 -17.23 -17.81 -5.34
C HIS A 19 -17.73 -19.04 -4.56
N ASP A 20 -16.87 -19.63 -3.72
CA ASP A 20 -17.21 -20.85 -2.97
C ASP A 20 -18.17 -20.61 -1.80
N LEU A 21 -18.04 -19.49 -1.10
CA LEU A 21 -19.03 -19.09 -0.10
C LEU A 21 -20.40 -18.81 -0.74
N SER A 22 -20.41 -18.22 -1.93
CA SER A 22 -21.63 -17.97 -2.69
C SER A 22 -22.30 -19.26 -3.16
N THR A 23 -21.53 -20.24 -3.65
CA THR A 23 -22.08 -21.53 -4.08
C THR A 23 -22.67 -22.32 -2.91
N LEU A 24 -22.01 -22.35 -1.75
CA LEU A 24 -22.53 -22.92 -0.52
C LEU A 24 -23.85 -22.27 -0.08
N LYS A 25 -23.92 -20.93 -0.14
CA LYS A 25 -25.14 -20.18 0.20
C LYS A 25 -26.28 -20.48 -0.78
N ALA A 26 -26.00 -20.54 -2.08
CA ALA A 26 -26.98 -20.82 -3.12
C ALA A 26 -27.58 -22.22 -3.00
N LEU A 27 -26.78 -23.21 -2.57
CA LEU A 27 -27.21 -24.59 -2.39
C LEU A 27 -28.05 -24.82 -1.13
N SER A 28 -28.28 -23.82 -0.28
CA SER A 28 -29.04 -23.94 0.97
C SER A 28 -28.64 -25.17 1.81
N ARG A 29 -27.34 -25.50 1.83
CA ARG A 29 -26.74 -26.56 2.65
C ARG A 29 -25.82 -25.93 3.69
N PRO A 30 -26.36 -25.44 4.83
CA PRO A 30 -25.56 -24.75 5.83
C PRO A 30 -24.91 -25.68 6.86
N THR A 31 -25.20 -26.98 6.86
CA THR A 31 -25.00 -27.86 8.04
C THR A 31 -24.36 -29.22 7.78
N GLY A 32 -23.91 -29.52 6.54
CA GLY A 32 -23.19 -30.75 6.21
C GLY A 32 -21.67 -30.63 6.40
N THR A 33 -20.95 -31.75 6.28
CA THR A 33 -19.49 -31.73 6.13
C THR A 33 -19.11 -30.97 4.86
N LEU A 34 -18.09 -30.11 4.95
CA LEU A 34 -17.64 -29.34 3.79
C LEU A 34 -17.09 -30.29 2.71
N PRO A 35 -17.49 -30.11 1.44
CA PRO A 35 -16.85 -30.80 0.33
C PRO A 35 -15.35 -30.53 0.31
N THR A 36 -14.57 -31.58 0.03
CA THR A 36 -13.10 -31.49 -0.05
C THR A 36 -12.62 -30.51 -1.12
N SER A 37 -13.41 -30.27 -2.18
CA SER A 37 -13.14 -29.24 -3.19
C SER A 37 -13.01 -27.85 -2.57
N ILE A 38 -13.97 -27.45 -1.72
CA ILE A 38 -13.99 -26.13 -1.08
C ILE A 38 -12.84 -25.98 -0.07
N ILE A 39 -12.52 -27.05 0.66
CA ILE A 39 -11.37 -27.06 1.57
C ILE A 39 -10.07 -26.82 0.78
N LEU A 40 -9.91 -27.49 -0.36
CA LEU A 40 -8.73 -27.35 -1.21
C LEU A 40 -8.64 -25.94 -1.82
N GLU A 41 -9.74 -25.40 -2.33
CA GLU A 41 -9.81 -24.05 -2.90
C GLU A 41 -9.54 -22.96 -1.85
N ALA A 42 -10.04 -23.14 -0.62
CA ALA A 42 -9.73 -22.24 0.49
C ALA A 42 -8.23 -22.28 0.86
N LEU A 43 -7.61 -23.47 0.86
CA LEU A 43 -6.18 -23.61 1.12
C LEU A 43 -5.32 -23.00 0.01
N ILE A 44 -5.72 -23.17 -1.25
CA ILE A 44 -5.05 -22.53 -2.40
C ILE A 44 -5.20 -21.01 -2.32
N SER A 45 -6.39 -20.52 -1.98
CA SER A 45 -6.66 -19.09 -1.81
C SER A 45 -5.80 -18.49 -0.71
N LEU A 46 -5.66 -19.19 0.43
CA LEU A 46 -4.76 -18.78 1.51
C LEU A 46 -3.30 -18.77 1.04
N GLY A 47 -2.89 -19.79 0.30
CA GLY A 47 -1.55 -19.92 -0.27
C GLY A 47 -1.19 -18.83 -1.28
N LEU A 48 -2.17 -18.28 -2.00
CA LEU A 48 -1.99 -17.14 -2.91
C LEU A 48 -2.05 -15.80 -2.16
N PHE A 49 -2.91 -15.70 -1.15
CA PHE A 49 -3.12 -14.47 -0.38
C PHE A 49 -1.88 -14.05 0.40
N ILE A 50 -1.23 -14.97 1.12
CA ILE A 50 -0.04 -14.68 1.95
C ILE A 50 1.12 -14.07 1.14
N PRO A 51 1.60 -14.70 0.05
CA PRO A 51 2.65 -14.09 -0.77
C PRO A 51 2.13 -12.88 -1.54
N GLY A 52 0.85 -12.87 -1.96
CA GLY A 52 0.25 -11.73 -2.65
C GLY A 52 0.28 -10.45 -1.82
N ILE A 53 -0.14 -10.52 -0.55
CA ILE A 53 -0.14 -9.37 0.35
C ILE A 53 1.28 -8.94 0.72
N ALA A 54 2.21 -9.89 0.91
CA ALA A 54 3.61 -9.59 1.18
C ALA A 54 4.30 -8.90 -0.02
N LEU A 55 3.98 -9.27 -1.26
CA LEU A 55 4.50 -8.62 -2.46
C LEU A 55 3.84 -7.26 -2.75
N SER A 56 2.61 -7.08 -2.26
CA SER A 56 1.89 -5.81 -2.38
C SER A 56 2.32 -4.77 -1.35
N SER A 57 3.02 -5.16 -0.29
CA SER A 57 3.44 -4.22 0.75
C SER A 57 4.50 -3.25 0.24
N ASP A 58 4.58 -2.08 0.87
CA ASP A 58 5.64 -1.11 0.60
C ASP A 58 7.00 -1.62 1.07
N SER A 59 8.06 -1.06 0.48
CA SER A 59 9.42 -1.32 0.94
C SER A 59 9.59 -0.80 2.34
N LEU A 60 10.41 -1.48 3.14
CA LEU A 60 10.85 -0.95 4.42
C LEU A 60 11.66 0.34 4.17
N GLU A 61 11.34 1.37 4.94
CA GLU A 61 12.10 2.62 4.95
C GLU A 61 13.22 2.56 6.01
N ASP A 62 14.31 3.27 5.75
CA ASP A 62 15.39 3.43 6.72
C ASP A 62 14.95 4.39 7.83
N VAL A 63 15.00 3.89 9.07
CA VAL A 63 14.63 4.63 10.30
C VAL A 63 15.83 5.22 11.02
N THR A 64 17.05 5.04 10.49
CA THR A 64 18.25 5.59 11.13
C THR A 64 18.32 7.11 10.92
N TYR A 65 18.71 7.83 11.96
CA TYR A 65 18.90 9.28 11.89
C TYR A 65 19.88 9.69 10.79
N ARG A 66 20.94 8.89 10.59
CA ARG A 66 21.92 9.11 9.52
C ARG A 66 21.29 8.94 8.13
N GLY A 67 20.47 7.90 7.93
CA GLY A 67 19.80 7.64 6.65
C GLY A 67 18.73 8.69 6.32
N GLU A 68 18.07 9.23 7.35
CA GLU A 68 17.14 10.34 7.20
C GLU A 68 17.86 11.64 6.82
N LEU A 69 18.91 12.01 7.56
CA LEU A 69 19.70 13.21 7.27
C LEU A 69 20.36 13.19 5.89
N ALA A 70 20.76 12.02 5.39
CA ALA A 70 21.35 11.88 4.06
C ALA A 70 20.40 12.27 2.92
N LYS A 71 19.08 12.31 3.17
CA LYS A 71 18.06 12.71 2.19
C LYS A 71 17.78 14.21 2.19
N ARG A 72 18.25 14.95 3.20
CA ARG A 72 17.99 16.39 3.36
C ARG A 72 19.08 17.23 2.71
N SER A 73 18.68 18.34 2.09
CA SER A 73 19.64 19.30 1.52
C SER A 73 20.09 20.34 2.54
N ILE A 74 21.25 20.96 2.30
CA ILE A 74 21.75 22.07 3.13
C ILE A 74 20.78 23.25 3.06
N ASP A 75 20.20 23.51 1.88
CA ASP A 75 19.27 24.62 1.67
C ASP A 75 17.98 24.47 2.50
N GLU A 76 17.47 23.24 2.66
CA GLU A 76 16.32 22.97 3.53
C GLU A 76 16.63 23.23 5.01
N GLN A 77 17.86 22.96 5.46
CA GLN A 77 18.29 23.25 6.82
C GLN A 77 18.57 24.75 7.03
N ASP A 78 19.11 25.43 6.02
CA ASP A 78 19.44 26.85 6.07
C ASP A 78 18.21 27.77 5.89
N ALA A 79 17.15 27.28 5.23
CA ALA A 79 15.93 28.03 4.99
C ALA A 79 15.27 28.60 6.26
N ARG A 80 15.50 27.97 7.43
CA ARG A 80 15.13 28.48 8.77
C ARG A 80 13.84 29.30 8.78
N MET A 81 12.75 28.71 8.29
CA MET A 81 11.49 29.42 8.00
C MET A 81 10.93 30.21 9.20
N GLY A 82 11.18 29.76 10.44
CA GLY A 82 10.80 30.48 11.66
C GLY A 82 11.50 31.83 11.87
N PHE A 83 12.60 32.08 11.16
CA PHE A 83 13.37 33.33 11.18
C PHE A 83 13.37 34.03 9.81
N MET A 84 12.45 33.66 8.91
CA MET A 84 12.42 34.21 7.56
C MET A 84 12.13 35.71 7.58
N VAL A 85 13.06 36.50 7.01
CA VAL A 85 12.86 37.92 6.74
C VAL A 85 12.60 38.09 5.25
N LEU A 86 11.43 38.63 4.89
CA LEU A 86 11.07 38.88 3.50
C LEU A 86 12.07 39.87 2.87
N SER A 87 12.77 39.43 1.82
CA SER A 87 13.75 40.27 1.15
C SER A 87 13.06 41.34 0.29
N LYS A 88 13.57 42.58 0.34
CA LYS A 88 13.08 43.68 -0.52
C LYS A 88 13.25 43.36 -2.02
N ARG A 89 14.27 42.57 -2.37
CA ARG A 89 14.56 42.12 -3.75
C ARG A 89 13.52 41.11 -4.24
N GLY A 90 13.15 40.14 -3.40
CA GLY A 90 12.09 39.18 -3.73
C GLY A 90 10.76 39.89 -3.99
N ARG A 91 10.43 40.91 -3.18
CA ARG A 91 9.24 41.75 -3.40
C ARG A 91 9.29 42.55 -4.70
N ALA A 92 10.47 43.05 -5.11
CA ALA A 92 10.60 43.82 -6.34
C ALA A 92 10.51 42.96 -7.62
N ILE A 93 10.84 41.66 -7.53
CA ILE A 93 10.86 40.74 -8.66
C ILE A 93 9.55 39.94 -8.78
N PHE A 94 8.99 39.50 -7.64
CA PHE A 94 7.85 38.59 -7.58
C PHE A 94 6.61 39.20 -6.92
N GLY A 95 6.70 40.43 -6.42
CA GLY A 95 5.52 41.14 -5.91
C GLY A 95 4.70 41.67 -7.07
N ASP A 96 3.43 41.30 -7.15
CA ASP A 96 2.50 41.89 -8.10
C ASP A 96 2.49 43.41 -7.92
N GLN A 97 2.73 44.12 -9.02
CA GLN A 97 2.46 45.56 -9.09
C GLN A 97 0.94 45.72 -9.19
N GLN A 98 0.28 45.84 -8.03
CA GLN A 98 -1.01 46.51 -7.98
C GLN A 98 -0.83 48.00 -8.21
#